data_AF-A0A957UWA0-F1
#
_entry.id   AF-A0A957UWA0-F1
#
_cell.length_a   1.000
_cell.length_b   1.000
_cell.length_c   1.000
_cell.angle_alpha   90.00
_cell.angle_beta   90.00
_cell.angle_gamma   90.00
#
_symmetry.space_group_name_H-M   'P 1'
#
loop_
_entity.id
_entity.type
_entity.pdbx_description
1 polymer ?
#
loop_
_entity_poly.entity_id
_entity_poly.type
_entity_poly.pdbx_seq_one_letter_code
_entity_poly.pdbx_strand_id
1 'polypeptide(L)' 'VLVRRATLADLPQLVDFYAAAGHMARAKAAVEQPLQSTRLWLAEKQGEILSAALTNAETAD' A
#
# COMPACT_ATOMS: atom_id res chain seq x y z
N VAL A 1 -6.95 -13.13 7.40
CA VAL A 1 -6.52 -11.86 6.78
C VAL A 1 -5.75 -11.11 7.85
N LEU A 2 -4.52 -10.70 7.56
CA LEU A 2 -3.71 -9.87 8.44
C LEU A 2 -3.79 -8.43 7.95
N VAL A 3 -4.06 -7.49 8.85
CA VAL A 3 -4.05 -6.06 8.55
C VAL A 3 -2.83 -5.44 9.23
N ARG A 4 -1.96 -4.81 8.45
CA ARG A 4 -0.72 -4.21 8.96
C ARG A 4 -0.36 -2.94 8.21
N ARG A 5 0.50 -2.14 8.82
CA ARG A 5 1.14 -1.02 8.15
C ARG A 5 2.10 -1.57 7.08
N ALA A 6 2.05 -0.97 5.90
CA ALA A 6 2.97 -1.30 4.82
C ALA A 6 4.36 -0.72 5.09
N THR A 7 5.36 -1.36 4.52
CA THR A 7 6.76 -0.98 4.63
C THR A 7 7.37 -0.82 3.23
N LEU A 8 8.58 -0.27 3.16
CA LEU A 8 9.30 -0.17 1.89
C LEU A 8 9.57 -1.53 1.23
N ALA A 9 9.60 -2.62 2.00
CA ALA A 9 9.73 -3.97 1.45
C ALA A 9 8.51 -4.41 0.62
N ASP A 10 7.35 -3.81 0.84
CA ASP A 10 6.10 -4.10 0.12
C ASP A 10 6.00 -3.36 -1.21
N LEU A 11 6.91 -2.43 -1.51
CA LEU A 11 6.86 -1.57 -2.70
C LEU A 11 6.72 -2.36 -4.01
N PRO A 12 7.48 -3.45 -4.28
CA PRO A 12 7.32 -4.20 -5.52
C PRO A 12 5.91 -4.78 -5.68
N GLN A 13 5.39 -5.47 -4.65
CA GLN A 13 4.04 -6.06 -4.71
C GLN A 13 2.95 -4.99 -4.83
N LEU A 14 3.11 -3.83 -4.19
CA LEU A 14 2.16 -2.74 -4.30
C LEU A 14 2.13 -2.11 -5.69
N VAL A 15 3.28 -1.98 -6.35
CA VAL A 15 3.34 -1.51 -7.73
C VAL A 15 2.57 -2.46 -8.64
N ASP A 16 2.74 -3.77 -8.48
CA ASP A 16 2.01 -4.77 -9.25
C ASP A 16 0.51 -4.74 -8.95
N PHE A 17 0.13 -4.66 -7.67
CA PHE A 17 -1.25 -4.55 -7.21
C PHE A 17 -1.96 -3.35 -7.84
N TYR A 18 -1.34 -2.17 -7.81
CA TYR A 18 -1.93 -0.97 -8.41
C TYR A 18 -1.90 -1.02 -9.93
N ALA A 19 -0.86 -1.57 -10.57
CA ALA A 19 -0.82 -1.71 -12.03
C ALA A 19 -1.98 -2.56 -12.57
N ALA A 20 -2.40 -3.58 -11.81
CA ALA A 20 -3.55 -4.42 -12.14
C ALA A 20 -4.92 -3.73 -11.93
N ALA A 21 -4.98 -2.59 -11.24
CA ALA A 21 -6.24 -1.94 -10.84
C ALA A 21 -6.93 -1.09 -11.92
N GLY A 22 -6.53 -1.22 -13.19
CA GLY A 22 -7.15 -0.52 -14.33
C GLY A 22 -7.19 1.00 -14.15
N HIS A 23 -8.39 1.57 -14.02
CA HIS A 23 -8.58 3.02 -13.82
C HIS A 23 -8.03 3.55 -12.48
N MET A 24 -7.70 2.67 -11.54
CA MET A 24 -7.08 3.03 -10.26
C MET A 24 -5.56 2.81 -10.26
N ALA A 25 -4.96 2.60 -11.43
CA ALA A 25 -3.52 2.44 -11.54
C ALA A 25 -2.76 3.64 -10.96
N ARG A 26 -1.66 3.32 -10.26
CA ARG A 26 -0.77 4.29 -9.64
C ARG A 26 0.63 4.12 -10.20
N ALA A 27 1.29 5.23 -10.51
CA ALA A 27 2.71 5.20 -10.80
C ALA A 27 3.51 4.85 -9.54
N LYS A 28 4.68 4.21 -9.70
CA LYS A 28 5.55 3.82 -8.58
C LYS A 28 5.79 4.96 -7.57
N ALA A 29 6.09 6.17 -8.06
CA ALA A 29 6.33 7.33 -7.20
C ALA A 29 5.13 7.68 -6.30
N ALA A 30 3.90 7.49 -6.80
CA ALA A 30 2.67 7.74 -6.05
C ALA A 30 2.39 6.68 -4.97
N VAL A 31 3.06 5.52 -5.03
CA VAL A 31 3.00 4.45 -4.02
C VAL A 31 4.12 4.60 -3.00
N GLU A 32 5.32 4.96 -3.46
CA GLU A 32 6.52 5.07 -2.65
C GLU A 32 6.44 6.19 -1.59
N GLN A 33 5.95 7.37 -1.96
CA GLN A 33 5.85 8.49 -1.02
C GLN A 33 4.94 8.18 0.19
N PRO A 34 3.75 7.57 0.02
CA PRO A 34 2.95 7.10 1.15
C PRO A 34 3.60 6.02 2.02
N LEU A 35 4.40 5.13 1.44
CA LEU A 35 5.16 4.12 2.20
C LEU A 35 6.21 4.77 3.07
N GLN A 36 6.95 5.75 2.53
CA GLN A 36 7.95 6.51 3.29
C GLN A 36 7.33 7.31 4.43
N SER A 37 6.13 7.84 4.23
CA SER A 37 5.38 8.55 5.27
C SER A 37 4.54 7.62 6.16
N THR A 38 4.66 6.29 5.98
CA THR A 38 4.02 5.26 6.82
C THR A 38 2.48 5.32 6.85
N ARG A 39 1.87 5.90 5.82
CA ARG A 39 0.42 6.18 5.72
C ARG A 39 -0.38 5.11 4.99
N LEU A 40 0.25 3.98 4.66
CA LEU A 40 -0.37 2.93 3.87
C LEU A 40 -0.60 1.68 4.72
N TRP A 41 -1.82 1.17 4.69
CA TRP A 41 -2.22 -0.08 5.33
C TRP A 41 -2.56 -1.13 4.29
N LEU A 42 -2.21 -2.38 4.60
CA LEU A 42 -2.45 -3.54 3.76
C LEU A 42 -3.32 -4.53 4.49
N ALA A 43 -4.28 -5.11 3.77
CA ALA A 43 -4.92 -6.35 4.14
C ALA A 43 -4.31 -7.47 3.28
N GLU A 44 -3.67 -8.45 3.92
CA GLU A 44 -3.02 -9.56 3.24
C GLU A 44 -3.58 -10.92 3.69
N LYS A 45 -3.49 -11.92 2.81
CA LYS A 45 -3.81 -13.31 3.12
C LYS A 45 -2.78 -14.19 2.43
N GLN A 46 -2.04 -14.98 3.21
CA GLN A 46 -1.04 -15.93 2.68
C GLN A 46 0.01 -15.25 1.77
N GLY A 47 0.39 -14.01 2.07
CA GLY A 47 1.39 -13.24 1.30
C GLY A 47 0.83 -12.51 0.07
N GLU A 48 -0.47 -12.59 -0.19
CA GLU A 48 -1.14 -11.85 -1.25
C GLU A 48 -1.81 -10.58 -0.69
N ILE A 49 -1.58 -9.44 -1.33
CA ILE A 49 -2.27 -8.17 -1.03
C ILE A 49 -3.69 -8.23 -1.58
N LEU A 50 -4.67 -8.21 -0.69
CA LEU A 50 -6.09 -8.18 -1.05
C LEU A 50 -6.63 -6.75 -1.15
N SER A 51 -6.06 -5.83 -0.37
CA SER A 51 -6.48 -4.43 -0.34
C SER A 51 -5.37 -3.53 0.20
N ALA A 52 -5.33 -2.30 -0.30
CA ALA A 52 -4.45 -1.24 0.17
C ALA A 52 -5.27 0.02 0.45
N ALA A 53 -5.05 0.65 1.61
CA ALA A 53 -5.71 1.88 2.00
C ALA A 53 -4.68 2.95 2.37
N LEU A 54 -4.86 4.13 1.80
CA LEU A 54 -4.14 5.35 2.16
C LEU A 54 -4.92 6.06 3.25
N THR A 55 -4.29 6.33 4.38
CA THR A 55 -4.88 7.16 5.42
C THR A 55 -4.40 8.60 5.27
N ASN A 56 -5.35 9.54 5.27
CA ASN A 56 -5.10 10.97 5.40
C ASN A 56 -4.94 11.40 6.86
N ALA A 57 -5.21 10.50 7.82
CA ALA A 57 -5.00 10.76 9.22
C ALA A 57 -3.49 10.87 9.47
N GLU A 58 -3.04 12.06 9.86
CA GLU A 58 -1.88 12.19 10.72
C GLU A 58 -2.19 11.33 11.94
N THR A 59 -1.61 10.14 12.03
CA THR A 59 -1.67 9.38 13.28
C THR A 59 -0.85 10.20 14.27
N ALA A 60 -1.54 11.00 15.10
CA ALA A 60 -0.92 11.59 16.27
C ALA A 60 -0.31 10.44 17.08
N ASP A 61 0.99 10.54 17.34
CA ASP A 61 1.76 9.56 18.11
C ASP A 61 1.14 9.29 19.50
#